data_AF-A0A7W0MCJ7-F1
#
_entry.id   AF-A0A7W0MCJ7-F1
#
_cell.length_a   1.000
_cell.length_b   1.000
_cell.length_c   1.000
_cell.angle_alpha   90.00
_cell.angle_beta   90.00
_cell.angle_gamma   90.00
#
_symmetry.space_group_name_H-M   'P 1'
#
loop_
_entity.id
_entity.type
_entity.pdbx_description
1 polymer ?
#
loop_
_entity_poly.entity_id
_entity_poly.type
_entity_poly.pdbx_seq_one_letter_code
_entity_poly.pdbx_strand_id
1 'polypeptide(L)'
;MELLSITCQHCSAPLQVPAGSKFVTCLHCGAQLAVRQTESAAYTETLETIDSRTERMAVQLEDLQRRSEVADLDRQWDADRERFYVTGKHGHRHLPTEGGSIVGGIVITIFGVIWTMIACGIGGAAFGNAPGPFGLIGAIFPLFGIAFIAFGLWNAFQSYNKASEYEKAQARYRRRREELLRDEDVEQEQAG
;
A
#
# COMPACT_ATOMS: atom_id res chain seq x y z
N MET A 1 -53.40 -15.49 39.99
CA MET A 1 -52.47 -15.15 38.89
C MET A 1 -52.08 -13.70 39.09
N GLU A 2 -50.79 -13.44 39.32
CA GLU A 2 -50.29 -12.09 39.53
C GLU A 2 -49.99 -11.48 38.15
N LEU A 3 -50.67 -10.38 37.82
CA LEU A 3 -50.51 -9.67 36.56
C LEU A 3 -49.61 -8.46 36.80
N LEU A 4 -48.56 -8.35 36.00
CA LEU A 4 -47.63 -7.23 36.06
C LEU A 4 -48.03 -6.21 34.99
N SER A 5 -48.21 -4.95 35.41
CA SER A 5 -48.46 -3.83 34.50
C SER A 5 -47.13 -3.25 34.05
N ILE A 6 -46.82 -3.37 32.76
CA ILE A 6 -45.62 -2.78 32.13
C ILE A 6 -46.03 -2.02 30.88
N THR A 7 -45.23 -1.05 30.45
CA THR A 7 -45.51 -0.27 29.23
C THR A 7 -44.77 -0.87 28.04
N CYS A 8 -45.42 -0.91 26.88
CA CYS A 8 -44.78 -1.21 25.61
C CYS A 8 -43.67 -0.18 25.31
N GLN A 9 -42.44 -0.62 25.07
CA GLN A 9 -41.34 0.29 24.73
C GLN A 9 -41.48 0.90 23.33
N HIS A 10 -42.29 0.32 22.45
CA HIS A 10 -42.51 0.82 21.09
C HIS A 10 -43.61 1.90 20.98
N CYS A 11 -44.75 1.73 21.66
CA CYS A 11 -45.90 2.64 21.55
C CYS A 11 -46.40 3.20 22.88
N SER A 12 -45.73 2.91 23.99
CA SER A 12 -46.10 3.33 25.36
C SER A 12 -47.45 2.81 25.87
N ALA A 13 -48.15 1.94 25.12
CA ALA A 13 -49.39 1.34 25.58
C ALA A 13 -49.18 0.48 26.83
N PRO A 14 -50.09 0.53 27.83
CA PRO A 14 -50.02 -0.32 29.01
C PRO A 14 -50.33 -1.77 28.64
N LEU A 15 -49.52 -2.71 29.13
CA LEU A 15 -49.62 -4.15 28.91
C LEU A 15 -49.76 -4.85 30.26
N GLN A 16 -50.70 -5.79 30.33
CA GLN A 16 -50.82 -6.70 31.46
C GLN A 16 -50.23 -8.03 31.07
N VAL A 17 -49.20 -8.46 31.78
CA VAL A 17 -48.44 -9.66 31.43
C VAL A 17 -48.37 -10.59 32.64
N PRO A 18 -48.56 -11.92 32.47
CA PRO A 18 -48.43 -12.86 33.58
C PRO A 18 -47.02 -12.82 34.18
N ALA A 19 -46.93 -12.84 35.51
CA ALA A 19 -45.65 -12.99 36.21
C ALA A 19 -44.93 -14.25 35.72
N GLY A 20 -43.70 -14.09 35.19
CA GLY A 20 -42.87 -15.18 34.64
C GLY A 20 -42.89 -15.34 33.11
N SER A 21 -43.69 -14.57 32.38
CA SER A 21 -43.64 -14.54 30.91
C SER A 21 -42.35 -13.88 30.40
N LYS A 22 -41.68 -14.49 29.42
CA LYS A 22 -40.44 -13.97 28.81
C LYS A 22 -40.69 -13.11 27.57
N PHE A 23 -41.83 -13.30 26.91
CA PHE A 23 -42.19 -12.63 25.67
C PHE A 23 -43.67 -12.25 25.69
N VAL A 24 -44.01 -11.11 25.08
CA VAL A 24 -45.38 -10.61 24.94
C VAL A 24 -45.53 -9.87 23.62
N THR A 25 -46.69 -10.01 22.98
CA THR A 25 -47.05 -9.20 21.81
C THR A 25 -47.95 -8.06 22.26
N CYS A 26 -47.59 -6.83 21.91
CA CYS A 26 -48.45 -5.68 22.17
C CYS A 26 -49.70 -5.76 21.31
N LEU A 27 -50.88 -5.81 21.93
CA LEU A 27 -52.16 -5.83 21.19
C LEU A 27 -52.51 -4.50 20.52
N HIS A 28 -51.82 -3.41 20.86
CA HIS A 28 -52.06 -2.10 20.29
C HIS A 28 -51.26 -1.84 19.00
N CYS A 29 -49.95 -2.09 19.02
CA CYS A 29 -49.06 -1.85 17.87
C CYS A 29 -48.57 -3.12 17.18
N GLY A 30 -48.87 -4.30 17.72
CA GLY A 30 -48.43 -5.59 17.16
C GLY A 30 -46.97 -5.97 17.45
N ALA A 31 -46.18 -5.11 18.09
CA ALA A 31 -44.76 -5.36 18.35
C ALA A 31 -44.54 -6.59 19.26
N GLN A 32 -43.60 -7.46 18.88
CA GLN A 32 -43.08 -8.52 19.75
C GLN A 32 -42.02 -7.97 20.71
N LEU A 33 -42.22 -8.22 22.00
CA LEU A 33 -41.43 -7.66 23.08
C LEU A 33 -40.89 -8.77 23.98
N ALA A 34 -39.62 -8.69 24.36
CA ALA A 34 -39.04 -9.47 25.45
C ALA A 34 -39.33 -8.76 26.79
N VAL A 35 -39.79 -9.51 27.79
CA VAL A 35 -40.04 -8.99 29.14
C VAL A 35 -38.81 -9.25 29.99
N ARG A 36 -38.13 -8.18 30.44
CA ARG A 36 -37.01 -8.23 31.36
C ARG A 36 -37.48 -7.85 32.75
N GLN A 37 -37.20 -8.70 33.74
CA GLN A 37 -37.46 -8.43 35.14
C GLN A 37 -36.13 -8.41 35.89
N THR A 38 -35.92 -7.35 36.66
CA THR A 38 -34.81 -7.18 37.61
C THR A 38 -35.39 -7.09 39.01
N GLU A 39 -34.55 -7.09 40.05
CA GLU A 39 -35.01 -6.98 41.44
C GLU A 39 -35.83 -5.72 41.74
N SER A 40 -35.67 -4.65 40.94
CA SER A 40 -36.30 -3.35 41.17
C SER A 40 -37.20 -2.83 40.04
N ALA A 41 -37.19 -3.46 38.86
CA ALA A 41 -37.96 -2.99 37.70
C ALA A 41 -38.28 -4.09 36.69
N ALA A 42 -39.41 -3.95 36.02
CA ALA A 42 -39.78 -4.75 34.87
C ALA A 42 -40.06 -3.86 33.66
N TYR A 43 -39.44 -4.19 32.52
CA TYR A 43 -39.56 -3.43 31.28
C TYR A 43 -39.63 -4.36 30.08
N THR A 44 -40.16 -3.86 28.96
CA THR A 44 -40.21 -4.57 27.68
C THR A 44 -39.11 -4.08 26.76
N GLU A 45 -38.51 -4.96 25.96
CA GLU A 45 -37.56 -4.62 24.89
C GLU A 45 -38.04 -5.19 23.54
N THR A 46 -38.02 -4.40 22.47
CA THR A 46 -38.53 -4.81 21.15
C THR A 46 -37.56 -5.75 20.44
N LEU A 47 -37.99 -6.96 20.11
CA LEU A 47 -37.16 -8.00 19.48
C LEU A 47 -36.69 -7.61 18.07
N GLU A 48 -37.55 -6.95 17.29
CA GLU A 48 -37.29 -6.52 15.91
C GLU A 48 -36.15 -5.48 15.80
N THR A 49 -35.86 -4.78 16.91
CA THR A 49 -34.76 -3.80 16.97
C THR A 49 -33.39 -4.47 17.17
N ILE A 50 -33.35 -5.71 17.65
CA ILE A 50 -32.09 -6.44 17.89
C ILE A 50 -31.60 -7.09 16.59
N ASP A 51 -32.48 -7.73 15.82
CA ASP A 51 -32.13 -8.35 14.54
C ASP A 51 -31.66 -7.31 13.53
N SER A 52 -32.44 -6.24 13.35
CA SER A 52 -32.12 -5.17 12.41
C SER A 52 -30.85 -4.38 12.77
N ARG A 53 -30.49 -4.27 14.04
CA ARG A 53 -29.21 -3.66 14.47
C ARG A 53 -28.04 -4.58 14.22
N THR A 54 -28.19 -5.87 14.48
CA THR A 54 -27.13 -6.86 14.29
C THR A 54 -26.80 -7.00 12.80
N GLU A 55 -27.83 -7.02 11.95
CA GLU A 55 -27.67 -7.09 10.49
C GLU A 55 -26.98 -5.83 9.93
N ARG A 56 -27.38 -4.63 10.37
CA ARG A 56 -26.70 -3.38 9.97
C ARG A 56 -25.26 -3.31 10.46
N MET A 57 -24.97 -3.81 11.66
CA MET A 57 -23.61 -3.88 12.18
C MET A 57 -22.74 -4.88 11.41
N ALA A 58 -23.29 -6.03 11.02
CA ALA A 58 -22.59 -7.01 10.20
C ALA A 58 -22.16 -6.39 8.85
N VAL A 59 -23.08 -5.72 8.16
CA VAL A 59 -22.78 -5.01 6.91
C VAL A 59 -21.71 -3.92 7.11
N GLN A 60 -21.77 -3.16 8.20
CA GLN A 60 -20.77 -2.13 8.51
C GLN A 60 -19.38 -2.70 8.82
N LEU A 61 -19.31 -3.88 9.45
CA LEU A 61 -18.04 -4.54 9.72
C LEU A 61 -17.37 -5.05 8.44
N GLU A 62 -18.15 -5.57 7.49
CA GLU A 62 -17.63 -6.02 6.19
C GLU A 62 -17.07 -4.87 5.35
N ASP A 63 -17.73 -3.71 5.33
CA ASP A 63 -17.21 -2.49 4.69
C ASP A 63 -15.93 -2.00 5.38
N LEU A 64 -15.91 -1.97 6.72
CA LEU A 64 -14.72 -1.57 7.48
C LEU A 64 -13.53 -2.49 7.23
N GLN A 65 -13.76 -3.81 7.22
CA GLN A 65 -12.72 -4.80 7.00
C GLN A 65 -12.07 -4.62 5.62
N ARG A 66 -12.89 -4.42 4.57
CA ARG A 66 -12.38 -4.15 3.22
C ARG A 66 -11.59 -2.86 3.13
N ARG A 67 -12.07 -1.77 3.73
CA ARG A 67 -11.31 -0.52 3.81
C ARG A 67 -9.99 -0.68 4.55
N SER A 68 -9.97 -1.52 5.60
CA SER A 68 -8.73 -1.87 6.30
C SER A 68 -7.75 -2.58 5.38
N GLU A 69 -8.20 -3.54 4.56
CA GLU A 69 -7.33 -4.29 3.66
C GLU A 69 -6.63 -3.39 2.63
N VAL A 70 -7.35 -2.45 2.02
CA VAL A 70 -6.76 -1.47 1.10
C VAL A 70 -5.78 -0.57 1.84
N ALA A 71 -6.13 -0.10 3.04
CA ALA A 71 -5.25 0.75 3.85
C ALA A 71 -4.01 0.02 4.36
N ASP A 72 -4.10 -1.29 4.62
CA ASP A 72 -2.97 -2.14 4.99
C ASP A 72 -2.05 -2.37 3.77
N LEU A 73 -2.62 -2.61 2.59
CA LEU A 73 -1.88 -2.74 1.34
C LEU A 73 -1.11 -1.46 1.01
N ASP A 74 -1.75 -0.30 1.15
CA ASP A 74 -1.14 1.01 0.90
C ASP A 74 0.01 1.28 1.88
N ARG A 75 -0.17 0.96 3.18
CA ARG A 75 0.90 1.07 4.19
C ARG A 75 2.08 0.15 3.89
N GLN A 76 1.82 -1.08 3.47
CA GLN A 76 2.88 -2.02 3.08
C GLN A 76 3.64 -1.51 1.85
N TRP A 77 2.92 -0.99 0.86
CA TRP A 77 3.54 -0.41 -0.33
C TRP A 77 4.43 0.78 -0.01
N ASP A 78 4.00 1.67 0.89
CA ASP A 78 4.82 2.81 1.31
C ASP A 78 6.12 2.37 2.01
N ALA A 79 6.04 1.37 2.90
CA ALA A 79 7.23 0.80 3.54
C ALA A 79 8.15 0.11 2.52
N ASP A 80 7.58 -0.61 1.55
CA ASP A 80 8.32 -1.32 0.52
C ASP A 80 9.01 -0.35 -0.46
N ARG A 81 8.32 0.74 -0.83
CA ARG A 81 8.80 1.79 -1.73
C ARG A 81 10.04 2.47 -1.18
N GLU A 82 10.16 2.60 0.14
CA GLU A 82 11.31 3.24 0.80
C GLU A 82 12.63 2.56 0.42
N ARG A 83 12.62 1.24 0.24
CA ARG A 83 13.82 0.44 -0.14
C ARG A 83 14.32 0.75 -1.54
N PHE A 84 13.44 1.22 -2.43
CA PHE A 84 13.78 1.51 -3.81
C PHE A 84 14.35 2.91 -4.02
N TYR A 85 14.18 3.84 -3.08
CA TYR A 85 14.73 5.19 -3.23
C TYR A 85 16.25 5.17 -3.43
N VAL A 86 16.70 6.12 -4.25
CA VAL A 86 18.12 6.38 -4.49
C VAL A 86 18.42 7.79 -4.02
N THR A 87 19.50 7.93 -3.25
CA THR A 87 19.97 9.23 -2.79
C THR A 87 20.82 9.86 -3.89
N GLY A 88 20.35 10.97 -4.44
CA GLY A 88 21.13 11.76 -5.39
C GLY A 88 22.29 12.50 -4.71
N LYS A 89 23.19 13.06 -5.52
CA LYS A 89 24.36 13.82 -5.06
C LYS A 89 24.03 14.99 -4.12
N HIS A 90 22.82 15.53 -4.21
CA HIS A 90 22.33 16.66 -3.40
C HIS A 90 21.52 16.23 -2.17
N GLY A 91 21.53 14.95 -1.79
CA GLY A 91 20.76 14.44 -0.66
C GLY A 91 19.27 14.25 -0.93
N HIS A 92 18.76 14.71 -2.07
CA HIS A 92 17.39 14.45 -2.50
C HIS A 92 17.20 12.96 -2.80
N ARG A 93 16.21 12.35 -2.13
CA ARG A 93 15.73 11.00 -2.44
C ARG A 93 14.79 11.09 -3.63
N HIS A 94 15.11 10.37 -4.69
CA HIS A 94 14.24 10.25 -5.84
C HIS A 94 13.95 8.78 -6.11
N LEU A 95 12.81 8.53 -6.73
CA LEU A 95 12.50 7.20 -7.23
C LEU A 95 13.38 6.90 -8.45
N PRO A 96 13.95 5.69 -8.54
CA PRO A 96 14.70 5.29 -9.72
C PRO A 96 13.74 5.29 -10.91
N THR A 97 14.03 6.13 -11.89
CA THR A 97 13.36 6.09 -13.20
C THR A 97 14.26 5.33 -14.17
N GLU A 98 13.68 4.48 -15.02
CA GLU A 98 14.46 3.74 -16.02
C GLU A 98 15.26 4.70 -16.92
N GLY A 99 14.66 5.84 -17.29
CA GLY A 99 15.29 6.86 -18.14
C GLY A 99 16.53 7.52 -17.50
N GLY A 100 16.51 7.79 -16.19
CA GLY A 100 17.65 8.42 -15.50
C GLY A 100 18.90 7.54 -15.49
N SER A 101 18.72 6.23 -15.30
CA SER A 101 19.78 5.22 -15.31
C SER A 101 20.46 5.08 -16.67
N ILE A 102 19.65 5.09 -17.74
CA ILE A 102 20.13 4.93 -19.12
C ILE A 102 20.91 6.18 -19.57
N VAL A 103 20.38 7.38 -19.30
CA VAL A 103 21.04 8.64 -19.68
C VAL A 103 22.39 8.80 -18.96
N GLY A 104 22.43 8.50 -17.65
CA GLY A 104 23.69 8.56 -16.89
C GLY A 104 24.76 7.60 -17.42
N GLY A 105 24.38 6.36 -17.73
CA GLY A 105 25.27 5.36 -18.32
C GLY A 105 25.82 5.76 -19.69
N ILE A 106 24.97 6.31 -20.56
CA ILE A 106 25.37 6.78 -21.90
C ILE A 106 26.39 7.92 -21.80
N VAL A 107 26.15 8.92 -20.95
CA VAL A 107 27.04 10.07 -20.78
C VAL A 107 28.42 9.63 -20.28
N ILE A 108 28.49 8.76 -19.28
CA ILE A 108 29.75 8.24 -18.74
C ILE A 108 30.50 7.43 -19.82
N THR A 109 29.78 6.62 -20.59
CA THR A 109 30.38 5.80 -21.66
C THR A 109 30.97 6.68 -22.77
N ILE A 110 30.22 7.67 -23.25
CA ILE A 110 30.70 8.63 -24.26
C ILE A 110 31.92 9.39 -23.73
N PHE A 111 31.87 9.87 -22.50
CA PHE A 111 32.99 10.55 -21.87
C PHE A 111 34.24 9.65 -21.79
N GLY A 112 34.08 8.39 -21.34
CA GLY A 112 35.18 7.42 -21.29
C GLY A 112 35.80 7.13 -22.66
N VAL A 113 34.98 7.04 -23.71
CA VAL A 113 35.44 6.87 -25.10
C VAL A 113 36.24 8.08 -25.58
N ILE A 114 35.71 9.30 -25.38
CA ILE A 114 36.39 10.54 -25.74
C ILE A 114 37.71 10.69 -24.97
N TRP A 115 37.69 10.44 -23.66
CA TRP A 115 38.89 10.45 -22.82
C TRP A 115 39.94 9.47 -23.33
N THR A 116 39.54 8.24 -23.66
CA THR A 116 40.45 7.20 -24.17
C THR A 116 41.07 7.64 -25.51
N MET A 117 40.29 8.22 -26.43
CA MET A 117 40.82 8.75 -27.68
C MET A 117 41.85 9.86 -27.48
N ILE A 118 41.57 10.82 -26.59
CA ILE A 118 42.50 11.91 -26.26
C ILE A 118 43.76 11.38 -25.56
N ALA A 119 43.60 10.45 -24.62
CA ALA A 119 44.69 9.83 -23.88
C ALA A 119 45.62 9.03 -24.80
N CYS A 120 45.09 8.26 -25.75
CA CYS A 120 45.89 7.56 -26.75
C CYS A 120 46.62 8.53 -27.70
N GLY A 121 45.98 9.63 -28.10
CA GLY A 121 46.59 10.66 -28.95
C GLY A 121 47.75 11.39 -28.28
N ILE A 122 47.56 11.86 -27.05
CA ILE A 122 48.59 12.59 -26.29
C ILE A 122 49.66 11.64 -25.74
N GLY A 123 49.27 10.49 -25.21
CA GLY A 123 50.20 9.48 -24.69
C GLY A 123 51.14 8.94 -25.77
N GLY A 124 50.63 8.69 -26.97
CA GLY A 124 51.43 8.26 -28.12
C GLY A 124 52.35 9.37 -28.67
N ALA A 125 51.85 10.60 -28.81
CA ALA A 125 52.60 11.69 -29.41
C ALA A 125 53.61 12.38 -28.46
N ALA A 126 53.28 12.52 -27.16
CA ALA A 126 54.09 13.27 -26.20
C ALA A 126 54.96 12.37 -25.31
N PHE A 127 54.58 11.12 -25.08
CA PHE A 127 55.24 10.23 -24.10
C PHE A 127 55.67 8.87 -24.67
N GLY A 128 55.28 8.53 -25.91
CA GLY A 128 55.46 7.20 -26.50
C GLY A 128 56.91 6.75 -26.69
N ASN A 129 57.88 7.68 -26.71
CA ASN A 129 59.32 7.39 -26.80
C ASN A 129 60.12 8.00 -25.64
N ALA A 130 59.46 8.46 -24.58
CA ALA A 130 60.14 9.12 -23.46
C ALA A 130 60.85 8.07 -22.58
N PRO A 131 62.18 8.11 -22.43
CA PRO A 131 62.90 7.19 -21.55
C PRO A 131 62.62 7.51 -20.07
N GLY A 132 62.56 6.47 -19.25
CA GLY A 132 62.33 6.59 -17.80
C GLY A 132 60.84 6.64 -17.40
N PRO A 133 60.51 7.16 -16.21
CA PRO A 133 59.18 7.00 -15.61
C PRO A 133 58.04 7.67 -16.40
N PHE A 134 58.35 8.61 -17.29
CA PHE A 134 57.36 9.29 -18.13
C PHE A 134 56.77 8.40 -19.24
N GLY A 135 57.52 7.43 -19.75
CA GLY A 135 56.99 6.45 -20.72
C GLY A 135 55.98 5.48 -20.08
N LEU A 136 56.20 5.10 -18.81
CA LEU A 136 55.25 4.29 -18.03
C LEU A 136 53.92 5.02 -17.79
N ILE A 137 53.97 6.35 -17.56
CA ILE A 137 52.77 7.18 -17.39
C ILE A 137 51.93 7.18 -18.67
N GLY A 138 52.57 7.29 -19.85
CA GLY A 138 51.90 7.23 -21.15
C GLY A 138 51.17 5.90 -21.42
N ALA A 139 51.67 4.79 -20.89
CA ALA A 139 51.04 3.48 -21.01
C ALA A 139 49.87 3.26 -20.03
N ILE A 140 49.89 3.87 -18.84
CA ILE A 140 48.85 3.71 -17.81
C ILE A 140 47.65 4.64 -18.07
N PHE A 141 47.88 5.81 -18.67
CA PHE A 141 46.85 6.84 -18.87
C PHE A 141 45.58 6.37 -19.61
N PRO A 142 45.66 5.56 -20.69
CA PRO A 142 44.49 5.02 -21.38
C PRO A 142 43.70 3.98 -20.57
N LEU A 143 44.35 3.29 -19.62
CA LEU A 143 43.69 2.28 -18.78
C LEU A 143 42.62 2.90 -17.87
N PHE A 144 42.79 4.17 -17.48
CA PHE A 144 41.75 4.90 -16.75
C PHE A 144 40.47 5.05 -17.58
N GLY A 145 40.58 5.27 -18.90
CA GLY A 145 39.43 5.35 -19.79
C GLY A 145 38.63 4.04 -19.82
N ILE A 146 39.33 2.90 -19.90
CA ILE A 146 38.72 1.56 -19.81
C ILE A 146 38.06 1.36 -18.44
N ALA A 147 38.72 1.76 -17.35
CA ALA A 147 38.16 1.66 -16.01
C ALA A 147 36.89 2.50 -15.84
N PHE A 148 36.83 3.72 -16.39
CA PHE A 148 35.64 4.56 -16.40
C PHE A 148 34.49 3.94 -17.18
N ILE A 149 34.77 3.32 -18.33
CA ILE A 149 33.75 2.60 -19.12
C ILE A 149 33.21 1.43 -18.31
N ALA A 150 34.09 0.60 -17.73
CA ALA A 150 33.67 -0.55 -16.92
C ALA A 150 32.84 -0.12 -15.70
N PHE A 151 33.26 0.93 -15.00
CA PHE A 151 32.53 1.49 -13.85
C PHE A 151 31.18 2.10 -14.25
N GLY A 152 31.12 2.76 -15.40
CA GLY A 152 29.89 3.31 -15.97
C GLY A 152 28.87 2.23 -16.31
N LEU A 153 29.31 1.15 -16.97
CA LEU A 153 28.48 0.00 -17.30
C LEU A 153 27.96 -0.70 -16.03
N TRP A 154 28.82 -0.88 -15.02
CA TRP A 154 28.42 -1.47 -13.75
C TRP A 154 27.32 -0.65 -13.06
N ASN A 155 27.51 0.68 -12.95
CA ASN A 155 26.51 1.57 -12.36
C ASN A 155 25.19 1.55 -13.14
N ALA A 156 25.27 1.58 -14.47
CA ALA A 156 24.09 1.52 -15.32
C ALA A 156 23.31 0.22 -15.10
N PHE A 157 24.00 -0.93 -15.04
CA PHE A 157 23.37 -2.23 -14.82
C PHE A 157 22.72 -2.34 -13.43
N GLN A 158 23.42 -1.89 -12.38
CA GLN A 158 22.87 -1.89 -11.02
C GLN A 158 21.62 -1.00 -10.93
N SER A 159 21.68 0.21 -11.51
CA SER A 159 20.57 1.16 -11.50
C SER A 159 19.38 0.67 -12.32
N TYR A 160 19.64 0.02 -13.45
CA TYR A 160 18.60 -0.61 -14.28
C TYR A 160 17.89 -1.74 -13.52
N ASN A 161 18.63 -2.67 -12.89
CA ASN A 161 18.02 -3.75 -12.12
C ASN A 161 17.12 -3.22 -10.99
N LYS A 162 17.58 -2.19 -10.27
CA LYS A 162 16.80 -1.56 -9.20
C LYS A 162 15.52 -0.89 -9.73
N ALA A 163 15.60 -0.23 -10.89
CA ALA A 163 14.43 0.38 -11.54
C ALA A 163 13.41 -0.68 -12.01
N SER A 164 13.87 -1.77 -12.64
CA SER A 164 12.98 -2.84 -13.09
C SER A 164 12.33 -3.58 -11.91
N GLU A 165 13.06 -3.77 -10.81
CA GLU A 165 12.48 -4.34 -9.58
C GLU A 165 11.39 -3.44 -9.00
N TYR A 166 11.63 -2.12 -8.96
CA TYR A 166 10.63 -1.16 -8.54
C TYR A 166 9.37 -1.21 -9.43
N GLU A 167 9.54 -1.24 -10.76
CA GLU A 167 8.41 -1.28 -11.68
C GLU A 167 7.60 -2.57 -11.53
N LYS A 168 8.26 -3.72 -11.40
CA LYS A 168 7.60 -5.00 -11.11
C LYS A 168 6.85 -4.97 -9.78
N ALA A 169 7.45 -4.38 -8.74
CA ALA A 169 6.81 -4.24 -7.44
C ALA A 169 5.59 -3.31 -7.51
N GLN A 170 5.71 -2.17 -8.20
CA GLN A 170 4.63 -1.23 -8.43
C GLN A 170 3.48 -1.84 -9.24
N ALA A 171 3.80 -2.63 -10.26
CA ALA A 171 2.81 -3.35 -11.05
C ALA A 171 2.03 -4.37 -10.21
N ARG A 172 2.71 -5.10 -9.32
CA ARG A 172 2.04 -6.03 -8.38
C ARG A 172 1.11 -5.29 -7.41
N TYR A 173 1.58 -4.18 -6.84
CA TYR A 173 0.77 -3.34 -5.96
C TYR A 173 -0.48 -2.80 -6.68
N ARG A 174 -0.31 -2.22 -7.89
CA ARG A 174 -1.42 -1.69 -8.68
C ARG A 174 -2.47 -2.77 -8.99
N ARG A 175 -2.03 -3.94 -9.46
CA ARG A 175 -2.94 -5.06 -9.72
C ARG A 175 -3.70 -5.48 -8.48
N ARG A 176 -3.02 -5.62 -7.34
CA ARG A 176 -3.67 -6.05 -6.10
C ARG A 176 -4.69 -5.03 -5.61
N ARG A 177 -4.39 -3.74 -5.78
CA ARG A 177 -5.31 -2.65 -5.44
C ARG A 177 -6.52 -2.61 -6.35
N GLU A 178 -6.33 -2.81 -7.66
CA GLU A 178 -7.41 -2.92 -8.64
C GLU A 178 -8.32 -4.12 -8.36
N GLU A 179 -7.75 -5.27 -7.97
CA GLU A 179 -8.53 -6.45 -7.56
C GLU A 179 -9.44 -6.13 -6.37
N LEU A 180 -8.92 -5.52 -5.30
CA LEU A 180 -9.72 -5.17 -4.12
C LEU A 180 -10.83 -4.17 -4.43
N LEU A 181 -10.57 -3.18 -5.29
CA LEU A 181 -11.57 -2.19 -5.69
C LEU A 181 -12.65 -2.79 -6.60
N ARG A 182 -12.27 -3.71 -7.51
CA ARG A 182 -13.23 -4.39 -8.38
C ARG A 182 -14.18 -5.28 -7.57
N ASP A 183 -13.65 -5.97 -6.55
CA ASP A 183 -14.47 -6.82 -5.68
C ASP A 183 -15.46 -5.95 -4.86
N GLU A 184 -15.09 -4.71 -4.51
CA GLU A 184 -16.01 -3.72 -3.92
C GLU A 184 -17.15 -3.33 -4.88
N ASP A 185 -16.82 -2.99 -6.13
CA ASP A 185 -17.82 -2.59 -7.14
C ASP A 185 -18.84 -3.72 -7.41
N VAL A 186 -18.37 -4.97 -7.55
CA VAL A 186 -19.21 -6.14 -7.84
C VAL A 186 -20.19 -6.43 -6.70
N GLU A 187 -19.76 -6.31 -5.45
CA GLU A 187 -20.65 -6.55 -4.30
C GLU A 187 -21.66 -5.41 -4.11
N GLN A 188 -21.28 -4.15 -4.37
CA GLN A 188 -22.23 -3.04 -4.35
C GLN A 188 -23.33 -3.19 -5.42
N GLU A 189 -23.00 -3.71 -6.59
CA GLU A 189 -23.97 -3.98 -7.66
C GLU A 189 -24.91 -5.16 -7.33
N GLN A 190 -24.46 -6.13 -6.52
CA GLN A 190 -25.32 -7.23 -6.04
C GLN A 190 -26.22 -6.83 -4.86
N ALA A 191 -25.88 -5.77 -4.13
CA ALA A 191 -26.62 -5.31 -2.95
C ALA A 191 -27.69 -4.23 -3.25
N GLY A 192 -27.69 -3.65 -4.45
CA GLY A 192 -28.66 -2.63 -4.90
C GLY A 192 -29.83 -3.19 -5.71
#